data_AF-X0B4M5-F1
#
_entry.id   AF-X0B4M5-F1
#
_cell.length_a   1.000
_cell.length_b   1.000
_cell.length_c   1.000
_cell.angle_alpha   90.00
_cell.angle_beta   90.00
_cell.angle_gamma   90.00
#
_symmetry.space_group_name_H-M   'P 1'
#
loop_
_entity.id
_entity.type
_entity.pdbx_description
1 polymer ?
#
loop_
_entity_poly.entity_id
_entity_poly.type
_entity_poly.pdbx_seq_one_letter_code
_entity_poly.pdbx_strand_id
1 'polypeptide(L)'
;MSNGRDSDSNMSYYVFNNCNIAAAAGNASVNGAYYLGRPWRQYARVVFQKTSMSSVINTKGWSIWNIGDENTAHVLFGEFGNTGAGSQGQRASFATKLSSAVSISTVLSGSYTSKGYYDASYM
;
A
#
# COMPACT_ATOMS: atom_id res chain seq x y z
N MET A 1 7.05 1.74 -2.41
CA MET A 1 6.46 3.02 -2.88
C MET A 1 6.83 4.17 -1.96
N SER A 2 6.99 5.37 -2.50
CA SER A 2 7.25 6.63 -1.77
C SER A 2 6.19 7.67 -2.16
N ASN A 3 5.16 7.89 -1.33
CA ASN A 3 4.13 8.89 -1.58
C ASN A 3 4.59 10.26 -1.02
N GLY A 4 4.62 11.28 -1.87
CA GLY A 4 5.17 12.61 -1.58
C GLY A 4 4.17 13.64 -1.07
N ARG A 5 3.14 13.23 -0.31
CA ARG A 5 2.09 14.13 0.19
C ARG A 5 2.59 15.06 1.30
N ASP A 6 2.34 16.34 1.11
CA ASP A 6 2.87 17.45 1.88
C ASP A 6 1.87 18.09 2.87
N SER A 7 0.57 17.80 2.76
CA SER A 7 -0.46 18.33 3.67
C SER A 7 -1.73 17.46 3.76
N ASP A 8 -2.56 17.69 4.79
CA ASP A 8 -3.79 16.91 5.00
C ASP A 8 -4.96 17.27 4.05
N SER A 9 -4.93 18.43 3.40
CA SER A 9 -5.97 18.83 2.44
C SER A 9 -5.86 18.15 1.08
N ASN A 10 -4.72 17.49 0.79
CA ASN A 10 -4.50 16.79 -0.47
C ASN A 10 -5.18 15.40 -0.42
N MET A 11 -6.06 15.07 -1.35
CA MET A 11 -6.82 13.81 -1.36
C MET A 11 -6.06 12.61 -1.96
N SER A 12 -4.76 12.72 -2.23
CA SER A 12 -4.02 11.69 -2.99
C SER A 12 -3.82 10.39 -2.20
N TYR A 13 -4.26 9.26 -2.78
CA TYR A 13 -4.06 7.89 -2.29
C TYR A 13 -3.39 7.03 -3.36
N TYR A 14 -2.49 6.14 -2.96
CA TYR A 14 -2.18 4.96 -3.77
C TYR A 14 -2.97 3.77 -3.23
N VAL A 15 -3.80 3.16 -4.06
CA VAL A 15 -4.54 1.94 -3.70
C VAL A 15 -4.22 0.84 -4.70
N PHE A 16 -3.64 -0.25 -4.22
CA PHE A 16 -3.42 -1.48 -4.98
C PHE A 16 -4.54 -2.46 -4.60
N ASN A 17 -5.41 -2.75 -5.55
CA ASN A 17 -6.58 -3.60 -5.35
C ASN A 17 -6.50 -4.82 -6.27
N ASN A 18 -6.67 -6.03 -5.73
CA ASN A 18 -6.66 -7.28 -6.50
C ASN A 18 -5.37 -7.52 -7.30
N CYS A 19 -4.21 -7.14 -6.75
CA CYS A 19 -2.91 -7.34 -7.38
C CYS A 19 -2.24 -8.66 -6.96
N ASN A 20 -1.14 -9.02 -7.65
CA ASN A 20 -0.23 -10.08 -7.24
C ASN A 20 1.19 -9.52 -7.06
N ILE A 21 1.78 -9.70 -5.88
CA ILE A 21 3.14 -9.25 -5.54
C ILE A 21 4.07 -10.44 -5.40
N ALA A 22 5.02 -10.54 -6.33
CA ALA A 22 6.05 -11.55 -6.32
C ALA A 22 7.38 -11.00 -6.84
N ALA A 23 8.47 -11.68 -6.47
CA ALA A 23 9.76 -11.42 -7.10
C ALA A 23 9.74 -11.89 -8.54
N ALA A 24 10.52 -11.22 -9.39
CA ALA A 24 10.74 -11.65 -10.76
C ALA A 24 11.38 -13.05 -10.79
N ALA A 25 11.09 -13.81 -11.84
CA ALA A 25 11.70 -15.11 -12.06
C ALA A 25 13.24 -15.01 -12.01
N GLY A 26 13.88 -15.97 -11.34
CA GLY A 26 15.33 -15.98 -11.14
C GLY A 26 15.82 -15.32 -9.84
N ASN A 27 14.96 -14.62 -9.09
CA ASN A 27 15.29 -14.09 -7.77
C ASN A 27 14.89 -15.08 -6.65
N ALA A 28 15.69 -16.14 -6.48
CA ALA A 28 15.34 -17.26 -5.59
C ALA A 28 15.55 -17.00 -4.08
N SER A 29 16.35 -16.01 -3.70
CA SER A 29 16.76 -15.79 -2.29
C SER A 29 16.35 -14.43 -1.75
N VAL A 30 15.12 -14.00 -2.02
CA VAL A 30 14.62 -12.66 -1.65
C VAL A 30 13.46 -12.68 -0.66
N ASN A 31 13.28 -13.81 0.05
CA ASN A 31 12.26 -13.91 1.10
C ASN A 31 12.50 -12.85 2.17
N GLY A 32 11.47 -12.05 2.44
CA GLY A 32 11.54 -10.94 3.39
C GLY A 32 12.46 -9.79 3.01
N ALA A 33 12.97 -9.74 1.77
CA ALA A 33 13.94 -8.73 1.35
C ALA A 33 13.28 -7.37 1.02
N TYR A 34 11.99 -7.36 0.69
CA TYR A 34 11.30 -6.17 0.20
C TYR A 34 10.26 -5.62 1.17
N TYR A 35 10.05 -4.31 1.13
CA TYR A 35 8.97 -3.63 1.86
C TYR A 35 7.93 -3.09 0.87
N LEU A 36 6.67 -3.05 1.28
CA LEU A 36 5.54 -2.46 0.56
C LEU A 36 5.75 -0.96 0.30
N GLY A 37 6.32 -0.25 1.27
CA GLY A 37 6.61 1.16 1.12
C GLY A 37 7.37 1.79 2.28
N ARG A 38 7.77 3.04 2.04
CA ARG A 38 8.44 3.92 3.00
C ARG A 38 7.82 5.31 2.90
N PRO A 39 7.61 6.02 4.01
CA PRO A 39 6.93 7.30 4.00
C PRO A 39 7.88 8.42 3.57
N TRP A 40 7.88 8.76 2.29
CA TRP A 40 8.74 9.86 1.81
C TRP A 40 8.35 11.23 2.40
N ARG A 41 7.08 11.39 2.80
CA ARG A 41 6.60 12.55 3.56
C ARG A 41 5.59 12.14 4.64
N GLN A 42 5.40 13.00 5.63
CA GLN A 42 4.62 12.73 6.86
C GLN A 42 3.17 12.31 6.63
N TYR A 43 2.57 12.65 5.49
CA TYR A 43 1.15 12.41 5.19
C TYR A 43 0.92 11.33 4.11
N ALA A 44 1.93 10.50 3.84
CA ALA A 44 1.86 9.46 2.83
C ALA A 44 0.68 8.49 3.07
N ARG A 45 -0.16 8.28 2.04
CA ARG A 45 -1.27 7.31 2.07
C ARG A 45 -1.11 6.23 1.01
N VAL A 46 -0.94 4.99 1.43
CA VAL A 46 -0.78 3.81 0.58
C VAL A 46 -1.61 2.66 1.15
N VAL A 47 -2.44 2.01 0.34
CA VAL A 47 -3.25 0.86 0.75
C VAL A 47 -3.02 -0.31 -0.20
N PHE A 48 -2.75 -1.48 0.36
CA PHE A 48 -2.82 -2.75 -0.36
C PHE A 48 -4.05 -3.52 0.11
N GLN A 49 -4.95 -3.85 -0.81
CA GLN A 49 -6.18 -4.57 -0.49
C GLN A 49 -6.47 -5.70 -1.45
N LYS A 50 -7.01 -6.80 -0.92
CA LYS A 50 -7.35 -8.02 -1.69
C LYS A 50 -6.20 -8.51 -2.57
N THR A 51 -4.97 -8.26 -2.14
CA THR A 51 -3.76 -8.48 -2.94
C THR A 51 -3.04 -9.72 -2.42
N SER A 52 -2.63 -10.59 -3.36
CA SER A 52 -1.81 -11.76 -3.03
C SER A 52 -0.34 -11.37 -2.93
N MET A 53 0.32 -11.76 -1.84
CA MET A 53 1.72 -11.44 -1.56
C MET A 53 2.51 -12.70 -1.28
N SER A 54 3.51 -12.98 -2.12
CA SER A 54 4.47 -14.05 -1.85
C SER A 54 5.42 -13.68 -0.69
N SER A 55 6.22 -14.64 -0.22
CA SER A 55 7.14 -14.51 0.91
C SER A 55 8.26 -13.47 0.73
N VAL A 56 8.31 -12.80 -0.41
CA VAL A 56 9.31 -11.77 -0.76
C VAL A 56 9.15 -10.50 0.09
N ILE A 57 7.96 -10.28 0.66
CA ILE A 57 7.66 -9.16 1.54
C ILE A 57 8.15 -9.44 2.96
N ASN A 58 8.88 -8.47 3.53
CA ASN A 58 9.35 -8.49 4.90
C ASN A 58 8.16 -8.57 5.87
N THR A 59 8.33 -9.28 6.98
CA THR A 59 7.26 -9.44 7.99
C THR A 59 6.80 -8.12 8.58
N LYS A 60 7.68 -7.10 8.64
CA LYS A 60 7.33 -5.73 9.02
C LYS A 60 6.44 -5.04 8.00
N GLY A 61 6.47 -5.46 6.74
CA GLY A 61 5.69 -4.92 5.62
C GLY A 61 6.15 -3.54 5.17
N TRP A 62 6.37 -2.63 6.10
CA TRP A 62 6.70 -1.22 5.87
C TRP A 62 8.00 -0.86 6.59
N SER A 63 8.77 0.05 6.00
CA SER A 63 9.97 0.59 6.65
C SER A 63 9.88 2.10 6.84
N ILE A 64 10.53 2.60 7.88
CA ILE A 64 10.68 4.04 8.14
C ILE A 64 11.47 4.70 7.01
N TRP A 65 11.31 6.01 6.83
CA TRP A 65 12.11 6.74 5.84
C TRP A 65 13.59 6.83 6.23
N ASN A 66 13.91 7.49 7.35
CA ASN A 66 15.24 7.51 7.93
C ASN A 66 15.15 7.53 9.47
N ILE A 67 16.21 7.10 10.15
CA ILE A 67 16.29 7.20 11.61
C ILE A 67 16.38 8.69 11.99
N GLY A 68 15.51 9.17 12.87
CA GLY A 68 15.43 10.59 13.25
C GLY A 68 14.60 11.47 12.31
N ASP A 69 14.12 10.91 11.20
CA ASP A 69 13.14 11.51 10.30
C ASP A 69 12.22 10.39 9.77
N GLU A 70 11.56 9.70 10.70
CA GLU A 70 10.81 8.50 10.33
C GLU A 70 9.61 8.83 9.43
N ASN A 71 9.06 10.04 9.55
CA ASN A 71 7.88 10.52 8.84
C ASN A 71 6.64 9.62 9.00
N THR A 72 6.48 8.95 10.15
CA THR A 72 5.42 7.95 10.39
C THR A 72 4.21 8.46 11.17
N ALA A 73 4.21 9.69 11.69
CA ALA A 73 3.18 10.16 12.62
C ALA A 73 1.78 10.33 11.98
N HIS A 74 1.71 10.67 10.68
CA HIS A 74 0.43 10.98 10.00
C HIS A 74 0.21 10.14 8.74
N VAL A 75 0.92 9.02 8.60
CA VAL A 75 0.83 8.16 7.41
C VAL A 75 -0.35 7.21 7.53
N LEU A 76 -0.94 6.87 6.38
CA LEU A 76 -1.89 5.76 6.28
C LEU A 76 -1.28 4.67 5.41
N PHE A 77 -0.64 3.70 6.04
CA PHE A 77 -0.11 2.51 5.39
C PHE A 77 -1.02 1.33 5.68
N GLY A 78 -2.06 1.20 4.85
CA GLY A 78 -3.20 0.32 5.06
C GLY A 78 -3.05 -1.04 4.40
N GLU A 79 -3.52 -2.09 5.08
CA GLU A 79 -3.69 -3.42 4.51
C GLU A 79 -5.11 -3.95 4.77
N PHE A 80 -5.78 -4.50 3.75
CA PHE A 80 -7.11 -5.10 3.88
C PHE A 80 -7.26 -6.41 3.09
N GLY A 81 -7.57 -7.52 3.76
CA GLY A 81 -7.92 -8.77 3.07
C GLY A 81 -6.83 -9.33 2.14
N ASN A 82 -5.55 -9.01 2.40
CA ASN A 82 -4.43 -9.53 1.62
C ASN A 82 -4.12 -10.99 1.99
N THR A 83 -3.66 -11.77 1.02
CA THR A 83 -3.41 -13.22 1.18
C THR A 83 -1.96 -13.58 0.83
N GLY A 84 -1.56 -14.81 1.14
CA GLY A 84 -0.21 -15.32 0.86
C GLY A 84 0.79 -15.08 1.99
N ALA A 85 1.96 -15.71 1.91
CA ALA A 85 2.96 -15.67 2.98
C ALA A 85 3.47 -14.25 3.28
N GLY A 86 3.55 -13.38 2.28
CA GLY A 86 3.98 -11.99 2.44
C GLY A 86 2.95 -11.10 3.13
N SER A 87 1.68 -11.52 3.21
CA SER A 87 0.65 -10.77 3.95
C SER A 87 0.66 -11.06 5.45
N GLN A 88 1.52 -11.97 5.91
CA GLN A 88 1.61 -12.43 7.29
C GLN A 88 2.80 -11.79 8.04
N GLY A 89 2.79 -11.89 9.36
CA GLY A 89 3.85 -11.40 10.25
C GLY A 89 3.48 -10.17 11.06
N GLN A 90 4.40 -9.73 11.91
CA GLN A 90 4.21 -8.55 12.76
C GLN A 90 4.56 -7.28 11.98
N ARG A 91 3.53 -6.56 11.54
CA ARG A 91 3.71 -5.29 10.82
C ARG A 91 4.38 -4.22 11.67
N ALA A 92 4.98 -3.24 11.00
CA ALA A 92 5.49 -2.03 11.63
C ALA A 92 4.39 -1.34 12.46
N SER A 93 4.76 -0.70 13.56
CA SER A 93 3.80 -0.11 14.51
C SER A 93 2.91 0.99 13.91
N PHE A 94 3.37 1.64 12.84
CA PHE A 94 2.64 2.66 12.10
C PHE A 94 1.81 2.09 10.94
N ALA A 95 1.81 0.77 10.73
CA ALA A 95 0.95 0.14 9.75
C ALA A 95 -0.48 0.04 10.29
N THR A 96 -1.45 0.22 9.41
CA THR A 96 -2.88 0.18 9.75
C THR A 96 -3.52 -1.06 9.15
N LYS A 97 -4.10 -1.93 9.99
CA LYS A 97 -5.00 -2.99 9.52
C LYS A 97 -6.39 -2.39 9.34
N LEU A 98 -6.85 -2.30 8.09
CA LEU A 98 -8.16 -1.75 7.80
C LEU A 98 -9.27 -2.76 8.13
N SER A 99 -10.44 -2.25 8.53
CA SER A 99 -11.65 -3.06 8.77
C SER A 99 -12.47 -3.28 7.50
N SER A 100 -12.30 -2.45 6.47
CA SER A 100 -12.96 -2.54 5.17
C SER A 100 -12.03 -2.11 4.04
N ALA A 101 -12.32 -2.55 2.82
CA ALA A 101 -11.65 -2.06 1.62
C ALA A 101 -11.92 -0.56 1.42
N VAL A 102 -10.92 0.18 0.92
CA VAL A 102 -11.11 1.54 0.43
C VAL A 102 -11.91 1.48 -0.88
N SER A 103 -12.99 2.25 -0.94
CA SER A 103 -13.82 2.38 -2.12
C SER A 103 -13.13 3.19 -3.21
N ILE A 104 -13.29 2.79 -4.46
CA ILE A 104 -12.76 3.52 -5.63
C ILE A 104 -13.29 4.96 -5.71
N SER A 105 -14.51 5.22 -5.23
CA SER A 105 -15.08 6.58 -5.11
C SER A 105 -14.32 7.48 -4.13
N THR A 106 -13.65 6.91 -3.12
CA THR A 106 -12.77 7.65 -2.21
C THR A 106 -11.49 8.10 -2.92
N VAL A 107 -11.06 7.36 -3.94
CA VAL A 107 -9.82 7.63 -4.70
C VAL A 107 -10.08 8.51 -5.91
N LEU A 108 -11.14 8.23 -6.68
CA LEU A 108 -11.41 8.86 -7.99
C LEU A 108 -12.61 9.82 -7.98
N SER A 109 -13.18 10.12 -6.81
CA SER A 109 -14.43 10.88 -6.60
C SER A 109 -15.70 10.14 -7.07
N GLY A 110 -16.87 10.54 -6.57
CA GLY A 110 -18.15 9.82 -6.77
C GLY A 110 -18.67 9.74 -8.22
N SER A 111 -18.11 10.51 -9.15
CA SER A 111 -18.52 10.54 -10.57
C SER A 111 -17.53 9.82 -11.50
N TYR A 112 -16.63 9.00 -10.97
CA TYR A 112 -15.57 8.37 -11.77
C TYR A 112 -16.11 7.48 -12.91
N THR A 113 -17.28 6.86 -12.72
CA THR A 113 -17.90 5.95 -13.69
C THR A 113 -18.36 6.62 -14.98
N SER A 114 -18.52 7.95 -14.98
CA SER A 114 -18.91 8.74 -16.15
C SER A 114 -17.73 9.45 -16.82
N LYS A 115 -16.50 9.17 -16.40
CA LYS A 115 -15.28 9.78 -16.95
C LYS A 115 -14.70 8.89 -18.04
N GLY A 116 -14.22 9.51 -19.13
CA GLY A 116 -13.66 8.78 -20.28
C GLY A 116 -12.38 7.98 -19.99
N TYR A 117 -11.77 8.15 -18.81
CA TYR A 117 -10.63 7.34 -18.36
C TYR A 117 -11.05 6.06 -17.62
N TYR A 118 -12.35 5.89 -17.33
CA TYR A 118 -12.87 4.73 -16.65
C TYR A 118 -13.45 3.75 -17.67
N ASP A 119 -12.89 2.55 -17.72
CA ASP A 119 -13.42 1.43 -18.50
C ASP A 119 -13.77 0.28 -17.55
N ALA A 120 -15.07 -0.02 -17.44
CA ALA A 120 -15.59 -1.07 -16.57
C ALA A 120 -15.17 -2.48 -17.00
N SER A 121 -14.66 -2.64 -18.23
CA SER A 121 -14.24 -3.95 -18.78
C SER A 121 -13.00 -4.53 -18.11
N TYR A 122 -12.27 -3.72 -17.33
CA TYR A 122 -11.01 -4.07 -16.69
C TYR A 122 -11.07 -4.05 -15.15
N MET A 123 -12.29 -4.00 -14.58
CA MET A 123 -12.53 -4.01 -13.12
C MET A 123 -12.66 -5.42 -12.54
#